data_AF-A0AA41W045-F1
#
_entry.id   AF-A0AA41W045-F1
#
_cell.length_a   1.000
_cell.length_b   1.000
_cell.length_c   1.000
_cell.angle_alpha   90.00
_cell.angle_beta   90.00
_cell.angle_gamma   90.00
#
_symmetry.space_group_name_H-M   'P 1'
#
loop_
_entity.id
_entity.type
_entity.pdbx_description
1 polymer ?
#
loop_
_entity_poly.entity_id
_entity_poly.type
_entity_poly.pdbx_seq_one_letter_code
_entity_poly.pdbx_strand_id
1 'polypeptide(L)'
;MKLQIKVDENTGEIIEACFRTFGCGSAIASSSLVTEWLKGKTIEEALSIKNIEIAKHLSLPPVKLHCSMLAEDAIKAAVKDYDAKRIEWGTSANA
;
A
#
# COMPACT_ATOMS: atom_id res chain seq x y z
N MET A 1 -3.94 8.77 -5.25
CA MET A 1 -4.52 7.42 -5.07
C MET A 1 -4.92 7.26 -3.61
N LYS A 2 -6.05 6.63 -3.31
CA LYS A 2 -6.39 6.21 -1.94
C LYS A 2 -6.27 4.69 -1.85
N LEU A 3 -5.36 4.22 -1.01
CA LEU A 3 -5.17 2.81 -0.70
C LEU A 3 -5.65 2.57 0.73
N GLN A 4 -6.38 1.49 0.94
CA GLN A 4 -6.84 1.06 2.25
C GLN A 4 -6.44 -0.39 2.44
N ILE A 5 -5.91 -0.70 3.62
CA ILE A 5 -5.51 -2.05 4.02
C ILE A 5 -6.30 -2.45 5.25
N LYS A 6 -6.61 -3.75 5.35
CA LYS A 6 -7.14 -4.38 6.54
C LYS A 6 -6.07 -5.33 7.06
N VAL A 7 -5.72 -5.16 8.33
CA VAL A 7 -4.64 -5.89 8.98
C VAL A 7 -5.25 -6.76 10.07
N ASP A 8 -4.80 -8.01 10.19
CA ASP A 8 -5.13 -8.86 11.32
C ASP A 8 -4.29 -8.43 12.52
N GLU A 9 -4.94 -8.09 13.64
CA GLU A 9 -4.27 -7.59 14.84
C GLU A 9 -3.44 -8.67 15.56
N ASN A 10 -3.74 -9.95 15.35
CA ASN A 10 -3.04 -11.05 15.99
C ASN A 10 -1.75 -11.41 15.25
N THR A 11 -1.80 -11.42 13.90
CA THR A 11 -0.66 -11.83 13.06
C THR A 11 0.15 -10.65 12.54
N GLY A 12 -0.45 -9.46 12.44
CA GLY A 12 0.18 -8.30 11.79
C GLY A 12 0.17 -8.38 10.25
N GLU A 13 -0.57 -9.34 9.68
CA GLU A 13 -0.64 -9.55 8.23
C GLU A 13 -1.79 -8.78 7.59
N ILE A 14 -1.58 -8.31 6.36
CA ILE A 14 -2.59 -7.63 5.56
C ILE A 14 -3.52 -8.69 4.94
N ILE A 15 -4.75 -8.79 5.44
CA ILE A 15 -5.75 -9.74 4.95
C ILE A 15 -6.48 -9.26 3.69
N GLU A 16 -6.57 -7.94 3.51
CA GLU A 16 -7.27 -7.33 2.38
C GLU A 16 -6.69 -5.95 2.06
N ALA A 17 -6.63 -5.62 0.78
CA ALA A 17 -6.20 -4.30 0.30
C ALA A 17 -7.13 -3.86 -0.84
N CYS A 18 -7.65 -2.64 -0.73
CA CYS A 18 -8.56 -2.03 -1.70
C CYS A 18 -8.04 -0.65 -2.10
N PHE A 19 -8.25 -0.25 -3.35
CA PHE A 19 -7.82 1.04 -3.84
C PHE A 19 -8.94 1.80 -4.55
N ARG A 20 -8.84 3.13 -4.52
CA ARG A 20 -9.57 4.03 -5.41
C ARG A 20 -8.58 5.00 -6.02
N THR A 21 -8.52 5.05 -7.34
CA THR A 21 -7.59 5.91 -8.07
C THR A 21 -8.27 6.56 -9.26
N PHE A 22 -7.82 7.76 -9.58
CA PHE A 22 -8.18 8.49 -10.80
C PHE A 22 -6.87 8.79 -11.52
N GLY A 23 -6.75 8.35 -12.76
CA GLY A 23 -5.50 8.51 -13.52
C GLY A 23 -5.50 7.71 -14.81
N CYS A 24 -4.35 7.72 -15.48
CA CYS A 24 -4.15 6.92 -16.69
C CYS A 24 -4.11 5.42 -16.38
N GLY A 25 -4.26 4.57 -17.41
CA GLY A 25 -4.25 3.11 -17.26
C GLY A 25 -3.02 2.57 -16.51
N SER A 26 -1.84 3.18 -16.69
CA SER A 26 -0.62 2.80 -15.95
C SER A 26 -0.73 3.02 -14.44
N ALA A 27 -1.43 4.09 -14.02
CA ALA A 27 -1.68 4.35 -12.61
C ALA A 27 -2.65 3.30 -12.05
N ILE A 28 -3.75 3.01 -12.76
CA ILE A 28 -4.73 1.99 -12.37
C ILE A 28 -4.07 0.62 -12.25
N ALA A 29 -3.25 0.23 -13.24
CA ALA A 29 -2.52 -1.04 -13.23
C ALA A 29 -1.53 -1.12 -12.05
N SER A 30 -0.78 -0.04 -11.78
CA SER A 30 0.14 0.03 -10.64
C SER A 30 -0.59 -0.09 -9.30
N SER A 31 -1.75 0.59 -9.16
CA SER A 31 -2.60 0.49 -7.98
C SER A 31 -3.13 -0.93 -7.74
N SER A 32 -3.63 -1.57 -8.80
CA SER A 32 -4.19 -2.92 -8.76
C SER A 32 -3.12 -3.96 -8.40
N LEU A 33 -1.94 -3.87 -9.03
CA LEU A 33 -0.83 -4.78 -8.75
C LEU A 33 -0.41 -4.73 -7.29
N VAL A 34 -0.30 -3.52 -6.73
CA VAL A 34 0.08 -3.35 -5.32
C VAL A 34 -0.95 -3.98 -4.38
N THR A 35 -2.26 -3.87 -4.66
CA THR A 35 -3.26 -4.50 -3.78
C THR A 35 -3.14 -6.03 -3.75
N GLU A 36 -2.73 -6.65 -4.86
CA GLU A 36 -2.47 -8.09 -4.88
C GLU A 36 -1.19 -8.44 -4.11
N TRP A 37 -0.13 -7.65 -4.29
CA TRP A 37 1.16 -7.89 -3.63
C TRP A 37 1.11 -7.71 -2.12
N LEU A 38 0.24 -6.84 -1.62
CA LEU A 38 0.09 -6.58 -0.19
C LEU A 38 -0.60 -7.71 0.54
N LYS A 39 -1.48 -8.47 -0.11
CA LYS A 39 -2.28 -9.49 0.55
C LYS A 39 -1.39 -10.63 1.07
N GLY A 40 -1.51 -10.94 2.36
CA GLY A 40 -0.71 -11.95 3.05
C GLY A 40 0.70 -11.51 3.43
N LYS A 41 1.05 -10.22 3.26
CA LYS A 41 2.32 -9.66 3.72
C LYS A 41 2.17 -9.01 5.09
N THR A 42 3.26 -8.97 5.85
CA THR A 42 3.33 -8.12 7.04
C THR A 42 3.48 -6.65 6.67
N ILE A 43 3.31 -5.76 7.64
CA ILE A 43 3.50 -4.32 7.47
C ILE A 43 4.93 -3.97 7.05
N GLU A 44 5.93 -4.65 7.62
CA GLU A 44 7.34 -4.45 7.29
C GLU A 44 7.64 -4.90 5.86
N GLU A 45 7.10 -6.04 5.45
CA GLU A 45 7.23 -6.53 4.09
C GLU A 45 6.53 -5.61 3.09
N ALA A 46 5.38 -5.04 3.44
CA ALA A 46 4.69 -4.06 2.62
C ALA A 46 5.56 -2.82 2.34
N LEU A 47 6.30 -2.32 3.35
CA LEU A 47 7.21 -1.18 3.21
C LEU A 47 8.47 -1.50 2.37
N SER A 48 8.79 -2.78 2.20
CA SER A 48 9.91 -3.22 1.37
C SER A 48 9.63 -3.06 -0.13
N ILE A 49 8.36 -3.06 -0.55
CA ILE A 49 7.94 -2.93 -1.95
C ILE A 49 8.42 -1.59 -2.52
N LYS A 50 9.17 -1.64 -3.64
CA LYS A 50 9.71 -0.44 -4.29
C LYS A 50 9.02 -0.15 -5.62
N ASN A 51 8.94 1.13 -5.98
CA ASN A 51 8.44 1.58 -7.27
C ASN A 51 9.18 0.96 -8.46
N ILE A 52 10.47 0.63 -8.31
CA ILE A 52 11.30 0.04 -9.36
C ILE A 52 10.79 -1.36 -9.70
N GLU A 53 10.37 -2.13 -8.69
CA GLU A 53 9.85 -3.50 -8.88
C GLU A 53 8.49 -3.45 -9.58
N ILE A 54 7.61 -2.53 -9.16
CA ILE A 54 6.30 -2.29 -9.79
C ILE A 54 6.48 -1.87 -11.24
N ALA A 55 7.38 -0.91 -11.50
CA ALA A 55 7.66 -0.42 -12.84
C ALA A 55 8.24 -1.51 -13.74
N LYS A 56 9.15 -2.34 -13.22
CA LYS A 56 9.72 -3.46 -13.95
C LYS A 56 8.67 -4.52 -14.26
N HIS A 57 7.81 -4.86 -13.29
CA HIS A 57 6.75 -5.85 -13.48
C HIS A 57 5.76 -5.42 -14.57
N LEU A 58 5.38 -4.14 -14.57
CA LEU A 58 4.45 -3.58 -15.56
C LEU A 58 5.15 -3.08 -16.84
N SER A 59 6.46 -3.27 -16.97
CA SER A 59 7.28 -2.78 -18.09
C SER A 59 7.02 -1.30 -18.41
N LEU A 60 6.92 -0.46 -17.36
CA LEU A 60 6.60 0.95 -17.52
C LEU A 60 7.77 1.67 -18.21
N PRO A 61 7.50 2.47 -19.25
CA PRO A 61 8.54 3.32 -19.85
C PRO A 61 8.96 4.42 -18.85
N PRO A 62 10.17 5.00 -19.00
CA PRO A 62 10.69 6.01 -18.08
C PRO A 62 9.73 7.18 -17.78
N VAL A 63 8.96 7.60 -18.79
CA VAL A 63 7.98 8.70 -18.68
C VAL A 63 6.78 8.38 -17.77
N LYS A 64 6.54 7.10 -17.44
CA LYS A 64 5.43 6.63 -16.59
C LYS A 64 5.87 6.12 -15.22
N LEU A 65 7.14 6.27 -14.84
CA LEU A 65 7.62 5.85 -13.50
C LEU A 65 6.90 6.55 -12.34
N HIS A 66 6.37 7.75 -12.55
CA HIS A 66 5.55 8.43 -11.53
C HIS A 66 4.31 7.60 -11.11
N CYS A 67 3.80 6.72 -11.98
CA CYS A 67 2.68 5.85 -11.67
C CYS A 67 3.04 4.77 -10.64
N SER A 68 4.26 4.23 -10.69
CA SER A 68 4.73 3.27 -9.70
C SER A 68 5.16 3.97 -8.40
N MET A 69 5.70 5.18 -8.48
CA MET A 69 6.00 6.01 -7.29
C MET A 69 4.72 6.33 -6.50
N LEU A 70 3.64 6.72 -7.20
CA LEU A 70 2.34 6.97 -6.57
C LEU A 70 1.82 5.74 -5.82
N ALA A 71 2.09 4.54 -6.35
CA ALA A 71 1.69 3.30 -5.72
C ALA A 71 2.51 3.02 -4.44
N GLU A 72 3.84 3.17 -4.50
CA GLU A 72 4.73 3.05 -3.34
C GLU A 72 4.38 4.04 -2.22
N ASP A 73 4.16 5.32 -2.57
CA ASP A 73 3.86 6.37 -1.59
C ASP A 73 2.54 6.11 -0.87
N ALA A 74 1.55 5.53 -1.55
CA ALA A 74 0.30 5.18 -0.91
C ALA A 74 0.40 3.96 0.02
N ILE A 75 1.30 3.01 -0.25
CA ILE A 75 1.60 1.93 0.70
C ILE A 75 2.11 2.54 2.00
N LYS A 76 3.13 3.41 1.90
CA LYS A 76 3.70 4.11 3.05
C LYS A 76 2.65 4.92 3.81
N ALA A 77 1.78 5.63 3.09
CA ALA A 77 0.70 6.40 3.70
C ALA A 77 -0.33 5.50 4.43
N ALA A 78 -0.71 4.37 3.83
CA ALA A 78 -1.66 3.43 4.44
C ALA A 78 -1.09 2.76 5.69
N VAL A 79 0.19 2.37 5.67
CA VAL A 79 0.91 1.84 6.84
C VAL A 79 1.00 2.88 7.95
N LYS A 80 1.39 4.12 7.62
CA LYS A 80 1.46 5.20 8.60
C LYS A 80 0.09 5.49 9.26
N ASP A 81 -0.99 5.45 8.48
CA ASP A 81 -2.36 5.60 9.00
C ASP A 81 -2.75 4.45 9.96
N TYR A 82 -2.37 3.21 9.62
CA TYR A 82 -2.55 2.06 10.51
C TYR A 82 -1.80 2.23 11.84
N ASP A 83 -0.51 2.59 11.80
CA ASP A 83 0.31 2.78 12.99
C ASP A 83 -0.25 3.89 13.90
N ALA A 84 -0.68 5.00 13.31
CA ALA A 84 -1.28 6.12 14.05
C ALA A 84 -2.56 5.69 14.78
N LYS A 85 -3.44 4.95 14.11
CA LYS A 85 -4.69 4.44 14.71
C LYS A 85 -4.43 3.43 15.81
N ARG A 86 -3.43 2.56 15.65
CA ARG A 86 -3.03 1.60 16.68
C ARG A 86 -2.57 2.29 17.96
N ILE A 87 -1.82 3.40 17.85
CA ILE A 87 -1.42 4.23 19.00
C ILE A 87 -2.62 4.90 19.65
N GLU A 88 -3.54 5.46 18.85
CA GLU A 88 -4.75 6.11 19.35
C GLU A 88 -5.63 5.13 20.15
N TRP A 89 -5.92 3.95 19.60
CA TRP A 89 -6.69 2.91 20.29
C TRP A 89 -6.00 2.39 21.55
N GLY A 90 -4.67 2.21 21.51
CA GLY A 90 -3.89 1.83 22.69
C GLY A 90 -3.94 2.88 23.80
N THR A 91 -4.10 4.15 23.45
CA THR A 91 -4.22 5.25 24.41
C THR A 91 -5.65 5.33 24.97
N SER A 92 -6.68 5.13 24.15
CA SER A 92 -8.08 5.13 24.57
C SER A 92 -8.49 3.92 25.41
N ALA A 93 -7.82 2.77 25.26
CA ALA A 93 -8.08 1.57 26.07
C ALA A 93 -7.49 1.65 27.49
N ASN A 94 -6.57 2.60 27.73
CA ASN A 94 -5.90 2.82 29.01
C ASN A 94 -6.39 4.09 29.74
N ALA A 95 -7.44 4.74 29.24
CA ALA A 95 -8.10 5.91 29.82
C ALA A 95 -9.50 5.54 30.33
#